data_AF-A0A433D6R1-F1
#
_entry.id   AF-A0A433D6R1-F1
#
_cell.length_a   1.000
_cell.length_b   1.000
_cell.length_c   1.000
_cell.angle_alpha   90.00
_cell.angle_beta   90.00
_cell.angle_gamma   90.00
#
_symmetry.space_group_name_H-M   'P 1'
#
loop_
_entity.id
_entity.type
_entity.pdbx_description
1 polymer ?
#
loop_
_entity_poly.entity_id
_entity_poly.type
_entity_poly.pdbx_seq_one_letter_code
_entity_poly.pdbx_strand_id
1 'polypeptide(L)'
;MSSNPSIPQFVVIKDHTAQSHRHPVVHYVFEDEELDGGVPKDGCIVVDLSDTCSEVVGADSYSPLFQVTECRVEAVASSTAALSTNMGGETTDMMMLTIEGISVEECVPTVSIFVCTIESL
;
A
#
# COMPACT_ATOMS: atom_id res chain seq x y z
N MET A 1 25.36 -5.25 -4.94
CA MET A 1 24.30 -5.01 -5.93
C MET A 1 23.12 -4.52 -5.12
N SER A 2 22.79 -3.25 -5.26
CA SER A 2 21.69 -2.62 -4.51
C SER A 2 20.39 -3.13 -5.13
N SER A 3 19.80 -4.18 -4.56
CA SER A 3 18.41 -4.53 -4.86
C SER A 3 17.57 -3.40 -4.28
N ASN A 4 16.98 -2.56 -5.14
CA ASN A 4 15.96 -1.62 -4.70
C ASN A 4 14.88 -2.43 -3.97
N PRO A 5 14.45 -2.05 -2.75
CA PRO A 5 13.33 -2.71 -2.10
C PRO A 5 12.13 -2.67 -3.04
N SER A 6 11.42 -3.78 -3.16
CA SER A 6 10.25 -3.93 -4.05
C SER A 6 9.03 -3.24 -3.45
N ILE A 7 9.18 -1.96 -3.10
CA ILE A 7 8.15 -1.13 -2.49
C ILE A 7 6.92 -1.16 -3.40
N PRO A 8 5.71 -1.45 -2.88
CA PRO A 8 4.48 -1.38 -3.64
C PRO A 8 4.33 -0.05 -4.39
N GLN A 9 4.28 -0.07 -5.72
CA GLN A 9 4.05 1.15 -6.50
C GLN A 9 2.56 1.47 -6.59
N PHE A 10 1.70 0.47 -6.40
CA PHE A 10 0.26 0.62 -6.40
C PHE A 10 -0.30 0.30 -5.02
N VAL A 11 -1.16 1.18 -4.52
CA VAL A 11 -1.92 0.92 -3.30
C VAL A 11 -3.39 1.16 -3.56
N VAL A 12 -4.22 0.21 -3.13
CA VAL A 12 -5.67 0.28 -3.30
C VAL A 12 -6.36 -0.13 -2.01
N ILE A 13 -7.38 0.65 -1.65
CA ILE A 13 -8.35 0.28 -0.62
C ILE A 13 -9.56 -0.31 -1.32
N LYS A 14 -9.92 -1.55 -0.96
CA LYS A 14 -11.16 -2.22 -1.32
C LYS A 14 -12.14 -2.11 -0.17
N ASP A 15 -13.23 -1.40 -0.39
CA ASP A 15 -14.27 -1.16 0.60
C ASP A 15 -15.48 -2.06 0.30
N HIS A 16 -15.71 -3.03 1.19
CA HIS A 16 -16.78 -4.01 1.05
C HIS A 16 -18.18 -3.41 1.32
N THR A 17 -18.27 -2.37 2.16
CA THR A 17 -19.56 -1.68 2.42
C THR A 17 -20.00 -0.92 1.19
N ALA A 18 -19.09 -0.09 0.64
CA ALA A 18 -19.38 0.79 -0.48
C ALA A 18 -19.20 0.11 -1.85
N GLN A 19 -18.73 -1.15 -1.90
CA GLN A 19 -18.39 -1.87 -3.13
C GLN A 19 -17.48 -1.05 -4.06
N SER A 20 -16.50 -0.37 -3.47
CA SER A 20 -15.68 0.64 -4.16
C SER A 20 -14.18 0.37 -4.01
N HIS A 21 -13.42 0.89 -4.98
CA HIS A 21 -11.97 0.87 -4.98
C HIS A 21 -11.47 2.31 -4.89
N ARG A 22 -10.52 2.58 -4.00
CA ARG A 22 -10.02 3.93 -3.75
C ARG A 22 -8.50 3.94 -3.69
N HIS A 23 -7.91 5.00 -4.23
CA HIS A 23 -6.47 5.25 -4.13
C HIS A 23 -6.21 6.18 -2.94
N PRO A 24 -5.55 5.68 -1.88
CA PRO A 24 -5.22 6.44 -0.69
C PRO A 24 -4.01 7.35 -0.94
N VAL A 25 -3.81 8.31 -0.03
CA VAL A 25 -2.51 9.00 0.06
C VAL A 25 -1.57 8.07 0.82
N VAL A 26 -0.39 7.78 0.26
CA VAL A 26 0.55 6.80 0.83
C VAL A 26 1.81 7.52 1.28
N HIS A 27 2.23 7.24 2.51
CA HIS A 27 3.49 7.66 3.08
C HIS A 27 4.29 6.42 3.46
N TYR A 28 5.43 6.24 2.80
CA TYR A 28 6.42 5.23 3.19
C TYR A 28 7.30 5.85 4.26
N VAL A 29 7.48 5.13 5.37
CA VAL A 29 8.28 5.57 6.51
C VAL A 29 9.24 4.43 6.84
N PHE A 30 10.52 4.73 6.92
CA PHE A 30 11.54 3.75 7.31
C PHE A 30 11.79 3.82 8.82
N GLU A 31 12.40 2.81 9.43
CA GLU A 31 12.55 2.71 10.90
C GLU A 31 13.23 3.94 11.55
N ASP A 32 14.13 4.59 10.81
CA ASP A 32 14.88 5.77 11.27
C ASP A 32 14.21 7.11 10.90
N GLU A 33 13.03 7.07 10.27
CA GLU A 33 12.32 8.28 9.83
C GLU A 33 11.20 8.66 10.80
N GLU A 34 11.16 9.94 11.17
CA GLU A 34 10.02 10.49 11.89
C GLU A 34 8.86 10.71 10.91
N LEU A 35 7.64 10.38 11.35
CA LEU A 35 6.43 10.75 10.65
C LEU A 35 6.36 12.27 10.52
N ASP A 36 6.30 12.78 9.29
CA ASP A 36 6.07 14.20 9.01
C ASP A 36 4.87 14.69 9.81
N GLY A 37 5.07 15.69 10.67
CA GLY A 37 4.08 16.16 11.65
C GLY A 37 2.78 16.76 11.09
N GLY A 38 2.55 16.64 9.78
CA GLY A 38 1.32 17.05 9.09
C GLY A 38 0.29 15.93 8.92
N VAL A 39 0.60 14.67 9.26
CA VAL A 39 -0.33 13.57 9.01
C VAL A 39 -1.21 13.28 10.23
N PRO A 40 -2.55 13.38 10.11
CA PRO A 40 -3.46 13.09 11.21
C PRO A 40 -3.34 11.62 11.64
N LYS A 41 -3.16 11.37 12.95
CA LYS A 41 -3.21 10.02 13.52
C LYS A 41 -4.61 9.42 13.43
N ASP A 42 -5.62 10.27 13.52
CA ASP A 42 -7.01 9.87 13.37
C ASP A 42 -7.32 9.72 11.88
N GLY A 43 -7.76 8.54 11.46
CA GLY A 43 -8.10 8.28 10.05
C GLY A 43 -6.99 7.66 9.22
N CYS A 44 -5.94 7.13 9.84
CA CYS A 44 -4.89 6.42 9.14
C CYS A 44 -4.98 4.89 9.25
N ILE A 45 -4.31 4.22 8.33
CA ILE A 45 -4.02 2.79 8.41
C ILE A 45 -2.51 2.65 8.38
N VAL A 46 -1.95 1.94 9.35
CA VAL A 46 -0.54 1.58 9.40
C VAL A 46 -0.42 0.14 8.88
N VAL A 47 0.43 -0.06 7.88
CA VAL A 47 0.74 -1.38 7.33
C VAL A 47 2.22 -1.65 7.51
N ASP A 48 2.52 -2.73 8.22
CA ASP A 48 3.88 -3.19 8.42
C ASP A 48 4.22 -4.18 7.31
N LEU A 49 5.30 -3.92 6.58
CA LEU A 49 5.79 -4.82 5.52
C LEU A 49 7.01 -5.60 5.97
N SER A 50 7.33 -6.69 5.25
CA SER A 50 8.61 -7.38 5.41
C SER A 50 9.77 -6.48 4.95
N ASP A 51 10.99 -6.87 5.32
CA ASP A 51 12.26 -6.27 4.85
C ASP A 51 12.34 -6.17 3.31
N THR A 52 11.80 -7.16 2.61
CA THR A 52 11.72 -7.22 1.14
C THR A 52 10.53 -6.46 0.55
N CYS A 53 9.63 -5.93 1.37
CA CYS A 53 8.35 -5.34 0.99
C CYS A 53 7.40 -6.29 0.23
N SER A 54 7.65 -7.59 0.25
CA SER A 54 6.87 -8.58 -0.51
C SER A 54 5.70 -9.16 0.27
N GLU A 55 5.67 -8.98 1.59
CA GLU A 55 4.65 -9.54 2.48
C GLU A 55 4.18 -8.49 3.49
N VAL A 56 2.93 -8.63 3.94
CA VAL A 56 2.38 -7.82 5.03
C VAL A 56 2.62 -8.57 6.34
N VAL A 57 3.32 -7.91 7.26
CA VAL A 57 3.60 -8.41 8.62
C VAL A 57 2.46 -8.07 9.57
N GLY A 58 1.89 -6.87 9.42
CA GLY A 58 0.85 -6.34 10.30
C GLY A 58 0.04 -5.25 9.63
N ALA A 59 -1.17 -5.01 10.13
CA ALA A 59 -1.98 -3.89 9.69
C ALA A 59 -2.90 -3.40 10.82
N ASP A 60 -2.76 -2.15 11.20
CA ASP A 60 -3.55 -1.49 12.23
C ASP A 60 -4.34 -0.32 11.63
N SER A 61 -5.65 -0.29 11.90
CA SER A 61 -6.50 0.84 11.53
C SER A 61 -6.71 1.75 12.73
N TYR A 62 -6.29 3.01 12.59
CA TYR A 62 -6.58 4.09 13.53
C TYR A 62 -7.73 4.97 13.02
N SER A 63 -8.42 4.53 11.97
CA SER A 63 -9.62 5.19 11.46
C SER A 63 -10.86 4.69 12.19
N PRO A 64 -11.68 5.56 12.81
CA PRO A 64 -12.97 5.16 13.36
C PRO A 64 -14.00 4.86 12.27
N LEU A 65 -13.70 5.18 11.01
CA LEU A 65 -14.61 5.07 9.87
C LEU A 65 -14.33 3.86 8.98
N PHE A 66 -13.22 3.15 9.20
CA PHE A 66 -12.80 2.05 8.35
C PHE A 66 -12.09 0.97 9.17
N GLN A 67 -12.61 -0.25 9.13
CA GLN A 67 -12.00 -1.41 9.75
C GLN A 67 -11.31 -2.25 8.69
N VAL A 68 -10.00 -2.46 8.84
CA VAL A 68 -9.23 -3.38 8.00
C VAL A 68 -9.66 -4.82 8.29
N THR A 69 -9.89 -5.58 7.24
CA THR A 69 -10.21 -7.02 7.30
C THR A 69 -9.10 -7.88 6.73
N GLU A 70 -8.38 -7.40 5.71
CA GLU A 70 -7.27 -8.11 5.07
C GLU A 70 -6.29 -7.12 4.44
N CYS A 71 -4.99 -7.43 4.47
CA CYS A 71 -3.97 -6.71 3.72
C CYS A 71 -3.06 -7.71 3.01
N ARG A 72 -2.72 -7.46 1.75
CA ARG A 72 -1.78 -8.30 0.99
C ARG A 72 -0.98 -7.53 -0.04
N VAL A 73 0.22 -8.02 -0.32
CA VAL A 73 1.06 -7.57 -1.42
C VAL A 73 1.02 -8.61 -2.54
N GLU A 74 0.85 -8.16 -3.78
CA GLU A 74 0.81 -9.02 -4.96
C GLU A 74 1.72 -8.44 -6.05
N ALA A 75 2.45 -9.32 -6.74
CA ALA A 75 3.18 -8.92 -7.94
C ALA A 75 2.19 -8.69 -9.09
N VAL A 76 2.25 -7.50 -9.68
CA VAL A 76 1.51 -7.13 -10.87
C VAL A 76 2.36 -7.52 -12.08
N ALA A 77 1.97 -8.60 -12.74
CA ALA A 77 2.56 -8.96 -14.01
C ALA A 77 2.26 -7.84 -15.02
N SER A 78 3.31 -7.16 -15.48
CA SER A 78 3.21 -6.17 -16.55
C SER A 78 2.99 -6.90 -17.88
N SER A 79 1.76 -7.36 -18.13
CA SER A 79 1.36 -7.88 -19.43
C SER A 79 1.08 -6.70 -20.38
N THR A 80 2.14 -6.09 -20.92
CA THR A 80 2.03 -5.31 -22.16
C THR A 80 1.82 -6.26 -23.33
N ALA A 81 0.59 -6.76 -23.48
CA ALA A 81 0.10 -7.40 -24.69
C ALA A 81 -0.75 -6.40 -25.49
N ALA A 82 -0.12 -5.35 -26.03
CA ALA A 82 -0.55 -4.66 -27.25
C ALA A 82 0.48 -3.59 -27.63
N LEU A 83 0.99 -3.65 -28.86
CA LEU A 83 1.88 -2.69 -29.52
C LEU A 83 3.37 -2.80 -29.15
N SER A 84 3.96 -3.89 -29.63
CA SER A 84 5.39 -3.97 -29.91
C SER A 84 5.84 -2.83 -30.83
N THR A 85 6.59 -1.87 -30.28
CA THR A 85 7.62 -1.16 -31.03
C THR A 85 8.84 -0.99 -30.13
N ASN A 86 9.81 -1.87 -30.32
CA ASN A 86 11.24 -1.72 -30.05
C ASN A 86 11.66 -0.72 -28.94
N MET A 87 11.75 -1.20 -27.70
CA MET A 87 12.80 -0.84 -26.74
C MET A 87 12.80 -1.96 -25.69
N GLY A 88 13.97 -2.53 -25.37
CA GLY A 88 14.09 -3.56 -24.33
C GLY A 88 13.61 -3.00 -22.99
N GLY A 89 12.45 -3.47 -22.52
CA GLY A 89 11.92 -3.11 -21.22
C GLY A 89 12.40 -4.12 -20.20
N GLU A 90 13.21 -3.68 -19.24
CA GLU A 90 13.46 -4.43 -18.01
C GLU A 90 12.11 -4.75 -17.36
N THR A 91 11.82 -6.03 -17.17
CA THR A 91 10.65 -6.48 -16.41
C THR A 91 10.84 -6.04 -14.97
N THR A 92 10.34 -4.85 -14.65
CA THR A 92 10.27 -4.39 -13.26
C THR A 92 9.07 -5.09 -12.67
N ASP A 93 9.29 -6.02 -11.74
CA ASP A 93 8.22 -6.66 -10.98
C ASP A 93 7.52 -5.57 -10.16
N MET A 94 6.43 -5.05 -10.70
CA MET A 94 5.62 -4.05 -10.01
C MET A 94 4.84 -4.74 -8.91
N MET A 95 4.74 -4.12 -7.74
CA MET A 95 4.04 -4.65 -6.57
C MET A 95 2.80 -3.79 -6.28
N MET A 96 1.73 -4.45 -5.89
CA MET A 96 0.47 -3.83 -5.47
C MET A 96 0.14 -4.23 -4.04
N LEU A 97 -0.06 -3.24 -3.18
CA LEU A 97 -0.64 -3.42 -1.86
C LEU A 97 -2.16 -3.24 -1.96
N THR A 98 -2.90 -4.29 -1.61
CA THR A 98 -4.34 -4.25 -1.45
C THR A 98 -4.69 -4.25 0.03
N ILE A 99 -5.47 -3.26 0.45
CA ILE A 99 -6.07 -3.19 1.78
C ILE A 99 -7.56 -3.37 1.63
N GLU A 100 -8.10 -4.43 2.22
CA GLU A 100 -9.53 -4.70 2.25
C GLU A 100 -10.11 -4.32 3.60
N GLY A 101 -11.33 -3.80 3.59
CA GLY A 101 -12.01 -3.45 4.83
C GLY A 101 -13.46 -3.04 4.64
N ILE A 102 -14.05 -2.63 5.75
CA ILE A 102 -15.47 -2.30 5.90
C ILE A 102 -15.55 -0.88 6.46
N SER A 103 -16.25 0.01 5.75
CA SER A 103 -16.55 1.36 6.26
C SER A 103 -17.86 1.40 7.05
N VAL A 104 -17.95 2.36 7.98
CA VAL A 104 -19.09 2.52 8.90
C VAL A 104 -20.35 3.08 8.21
N GLU A 105 -20.21 3.80 7.08
CA GLU A 105 -21.29 4.31 6.21
C GLU A 105 -20.75 4.47 4.76
N GLU A 106 -21.57 4.82 3.75
CA GLU A 106 -21.12 5.29 2.41
C GLU A 106 -20.32 6.63 2.46
N CYS A 107 -19.60 6.87 3.55
CA CYS A 107 -18.67 7.97 3.66
C CYS A 107 -17.40 7.59 2.89
N VAL A 108 -16.80 8.56 2.20
CA VAL A 108 -15.52 8.38 1.51
C VAL A 108 -14.42 8.91 2.44
N PRO A 109 -13.88 8.12 3.39
CA PRO A 109 -12.79 8.62 4.20
C PRO A 109 -11.57 8.83 3.30
N THR A 110 -10.99 10.03 3.33
CA THR A 110 -9.64 10.26 2.80
C THR A 110 -8.66 9.60 3.75
N VAL A 111 -8.44 8.30 3.57
CA VAL A 111 -7.52 7.53 4.40
C VAL A 111 -6.11 7.76 3.89
N SER A 112 -5.25 8.27 4.77
CA SER A 112 -3.80 8.23 4.56
C SER A 112 -3.27 6.90 5.07
N ILE A 113 -2.51 6.19 4.25
CA ILE A 113 -1.82 4.96 4.65
C ILE A 113 -0.38 5.28 4.97
N PHE A 114 0.06 4.80 6.12
CA PHE A 114 1.47 4.72 6.47
C PHE A 114 1.95 3.31 6.25
N VAL A 115 3.06 3.14 5.55
CA VAL A 115 3.68 1.84 5.34
C VAL A 115 5.05 1.88 6.02
N CYS A 116 5.29 1.06 7.05
CA CYS A 116 6.50 1.14 7.88
C CYS A 116 7.13 -0.21 8.25
N THR A 117 8.39 -0.10 8.71
CA THR A 117 9.39 -1.12 9.13
C THR A 117 9.97 -2.00 8.02
N ILE A 118 10.99 -1.46 7.33
CA ILE A 118 12.02 -2.26 6.70
C ILE A 118 13.22 -2.18 7.64
N GLU A 119 13.56 -3.28 8.32
CA GLU A 119 14.83 -3.38 9.05
C GLU A 119 15.97 -3.13 8.06
N SER A 120 16.78 -2.10 8.32
CA SER A 120 17.99 -1.87 7.53
C SER A 120 19.01 -2.96 7.84
N LEU A 121 19.40 -3.77 6.84
CA LEU A 121 20.50 -4.74 6.94
C LEU A 121 21.85 -4.09 7.25
#